data_AF-A0A2N5SBV8-F1
#
_entry.id   AF-A0A2N5SBV8-F1
#
_cell.length_a   1.000
_cell.length_b   1.000
_cell.length_c   1.000
_cell.angle_alpha   90.00
_cell.angle_beta   90.00
_cell.angle_gamma   90.00
#
_symmetry.space_group_name_H-M   'P 1'
#
loop_
_entity.id
_entity.type
_entity.pdbx_description
1 polymer ?
#
loop_
_entity_poly.entity_id
_entity_poly.type
_entity_poly.pdbx_seq_one_letter_code
_entity_poly.pdbx_strand_id
1 'polypeptide(L)'
;LRAEVFRPDWTLPTMTIDEYLDDQRAMGNFLSGGGPEQASQQTPGERAQLDAEEDNLAGDIKKEELRKKAVEWNEFTDSHRKGEGNMMNRG
;
A
#
# COMPACT_ATOMS: atom_id res chain seq x y z
N LEU A 1 -9.75 26.83 27.16
CA LEU A 1 -9.46 25.63 26.34
C LEU A 1 -8.43 24.66 26.95
N ARG A 2 -7.35 25.11 27.62
CA ARG A 2 -6.37 24.17 28.25
C ARG A 2 -6.81 23.53 29.58
N ALA A 3 -7.83 24.06 30.26
CA ALA A 3 -8.17 23.68 31.64
C ALA A 3 -9.27 22.61 31.78
N GLU A 4 -9.87 22.15 30.67
CA GLU A 4 -10.99 21.18 30.69
C GLU A 4 -10.61 19.76 30.29
N VAL A 5 -9.32 19.51 30.02
CA VAL A 5 -8.88 18.26 29.36
C VAL A 5 -8.77 17.09 30.35
N PHE A 6 -8.77 17.36 31.67
CA PHE A 6 -8.70 16.30 32.70
C PHE A 6 -9.58 16.67 33.90
N ARG A 7 -10.79 16.10 33.95
CA ARG A 7 -11.71 16.23 35.08
C ARG A 7 -11.38 15.22 36.19
N PRO A 8 -11.83 15.45 37.44
CA PRO A 8 -11.53 14.58 38.58
C PRO A 8 -11.92 13.10 38.38
N ASP A 9 -12.98 12.83 37.60
CA ASP A 9 -13.46 11.46 37.30
C ASP A 9 -12.76 10.80 36.10
N TRP A 10 -11.80 11.47 35.46
CA TRP A 10 -11.12 10.92 34.29
C TRP A 10 -9.86 10.19 34.72
N THR A 11 -9.72 8.94 34.27
CA THR A 11 -8.47 8.22 34.34
C THR A 11 -7.43 8.95 33.49
N LEU A 12 -6.33 9.36 34.12
CA LEU A 12 -5.21 9.97 33.41
C LEU A 12 -4.60 8.94 32.44
N PRO A 13 -4.17 9.35 31.24
CA PRO A 13 -3.40 8.49 30.35
C PRO A 13 -2.17 7.93 31.09
N THR A 14 -1.92 6.63 30.93
CA THR A 14 -0.74 5.97 31.53
C THR A 14 0.54 6.22 30.75
N MET A 15 0.42 6.75 29.54
CA MET A 15 1.50 7.00 28.59
C MET A 15 1.31 8.35 27.93
N THR A 16 2.40 8.94 27.42
CA THR A 16 2.32 10.19 26.66
C THR A 16 1.74 9.95 25.27
N ILE A 17 1.26 11.02 24.61
CA ILE A 17 0.78 10.92 23.22
C ILE A 17 1.90 10.39 22.32
N ASP A 18 3.13 10.88 22.50
CA ASP A 18 4.26 10.48 21.67
C ASP A 18 4.60 8.98 21.84
N GLU A 19 4.55 8.48 23.07
CA GLU A 19 4.76 7.07 23.41
C GLU A 19 3.68 6.17 22.82
N TYR A 20 2.41 6.57 22.92
CA TYR A 20 1.30 5.87 22.27
C TYR A 20 1.47 5.83 20.74
N LEU A 21 1.86 6.94 20.12
CA LEU A 21 2.07 7.00 18.67
C LEU A 21 3.26 6.13 18.24
N ASP A 22 4.28 5.98 19.08
CA ASP A 22 5.41 5.09 18.81
C ASP A 22 5.01 3.62 18.86
N ASP A 23 4.28 3.21 19.91
CA ASP A 23 3.71 1.86 20.00
C ASP A 23 2.83 1.53 18.80
N GLN A 24 1.96 2.48 18.41
CA GLN A 24 1.10 2.32 17.24
C GLN A 24 1.90 2.23 15.94
N ARG A 25 3.02 2.96 15.82
CA ARG A 25 3.94 2.81 14.68
C ARG A 25 4.60 1.44 14.68
N ALA A 26 5.07 0.97 15.82
CA ALA A 26 5.69 -0.36 15.98
C ALA A 26 4.71 -1.50 15.66
N MET A 27 3.43 -1.33 16.00
CA MET A 27 2.35 -2.26 15.66
C MET A 27 1.95 -2.22 14.18
N GLY A 28 2.54 -1.32 13.38
CA GLY A 28 2.22 -1.18 11.95
C GLY A 28 0.88 -0.49 11.69
N ASN A 29 0.30 0.20 12.67
CA ASN A 29 -0.95 0.96 12.52
C ASN A 29 -0.74 2.30 11.77
N PHE A 30 0.50 2.60 11.36
CA PHE A 30 0.84 3.78 10.57
C PHE A 30 1.19 3.41 9.13
N LEU A 31 0.56 4.10 8.19
CA LEU A 31 0.96 4.11 6.80
C LEU A 31 2.21 5.00 6.64
N SER A 32 3.36 4.39 6.36
CA SER A 32 4.63 5.09 6.13
C SER A 32 4.82 5.59 4.70
N GLY A 33 3.92 5.26 3.78
CA GLY A 33 3.97 5.62 2.36
C GLY A 33 2.59 5.89 1.76
N GLY A 34 2.55 6.26 0.49
CA GLY A 34 1.30 6.50 -0.25
C GLY A 34 0.65 7.87 -0.03
N GLY A 35 1.36 8.84 0.55
CA GLY A 35 0.90 10.22 0.70
C GLY A 35 0.98 11.05 -0.60
N PRO A 36 0.51 12.30 -0.59
CA PRO A 36 0.57 13.20 -1.76
C PRO A 36 2.01 13.44 -2.26
N GLU A 37 3.02 13.33 -1.40
CA GLU A 37 4.44 13.39 -1.79
C GLU A 37 4.91 12.17 -2.60
N GLN A 38 4.20 11.06 -2.51
CA GLN A 38 4.45 9.85 -3.29
C GLN A 38 3.59 9.81 -4.56
N ALA A 39 2.52 10.60 -4.63
CA ALA A 39 1.65 10.69 -5.81
C ALA A 39 2.35 11.30 -7.03
N SER A 40 3.37 12.14 -6.81
CA SER A 40 4.23 12.68 -7.88
C SER A 40 5.37 11.74 -8.27
N GLN A 41 5.59 10.66 -7.53
CA GLN A 41 6.64 9.69 -7.81
C GLN A 41 6.11 8.63 -8.77
N GLN A 42 6.90 8.32 -9.80
CA GLN A 42 6.57 7.24 -10.72
C GLN A 42 6.42 5.92 -9.97
N THR A 43 5.33 5.20 -10.23
CA THR A 43 5.15 3.87 -9.67
C THR A 43 6.20 2.91 -10.26
N PRO A 44 6.49 1.79 -9.58
CA PRO A 44 7.39 0.77 -10.12
C PRO A 44 6.94 0.24 -11.49
N GLY A 45 5.63 0.22 -11.77
CA GLY A 45 5.09 -0.19 -13.07
C GLY A 45 5.38 0.81 -14.18
N GLU A 46 5.19 2.10 -13.91
CA GLU A 46 5.52 3.17 -14.86
C GLU A 46 7.02 3.24 -15.14
N ARG A 47 7.87 3.07 -14.10
CA ARG A 47 9.33 2.99 -14.28
C ARG A 47 9.73 1.80 -15.15
N ALA A 48 9.12 0.63 -14.95
CA ALA A 48 9.41 -0.55 -15.75
C ALA A 48 9.00 -0.39 -17.22
N GLN A 49 7.95 0.39 -17.51
CA GLN A 49 7.56 0.72 -18.88
C GLN A 49 8.59 1.64 -19.54
N LEU A 50 9.05 2.69 -18.84
CA LEU A 50 10.08 3.58 -19.35
C LEU A 50 11.40 2.86 -19.61
N ASP A 51 11.83 1.98 -18.70
CA ASP A 51 13.06 1.17 -18.87
C ASP A 51 12.92 0.22 -20.07
N ALA A 52 11.73 -0.34 -20.30
CA ALA A 52 11.45 -1.17 -21.45
C ALA A 52 11.53 -0.40 -22.79
N GLU A 53 11.33 0.92 -22.81
CA GLU A 53 11.44 1.74 -24.02
C GLU A 53 12.88 2.03 -24.42
N GLU A 54 13.85 1.82 -23.52
CA GLU A 54 15.26 2.02 -23.84
C GLU A 54 15.75 0.98 -24.88
N ASP A 55 16.52 1.45 -25.86
CA ASP A 55 17.12 0.63 -26.93
C ASP A 55 18.46 0.03 -26.45
N ASN A 56 18.36 -0.83 -25.44
CA ASN A 56 19.49 -1.54 -24.86
C ASN A 56 19.07 -2.95 -24.40
N LEU A 57 20.05 -3.79 -24.08
CA LEU A 57 19.79 -5.17 -23.64
C LEU A 57 18.91 -5.25 -22.39
N ALA A 58 19.01 -4.29 -21.47
CA ALA A 58 18.19 -4.26 -20.26
C ALA A 58 16.72 -3.93 -20.60
N GLY A 59 16.49 -3.00 -21.52
CA GLY A 59 15.16 -2.65 -22.01
C GLY A 59 14.47 -3.84 -22.71
N ASP A 60 15.19 -4.61 -23.53
CA ASP A 60 14.65 -5.84 -24.13
C ASP A 60 14.27 -6.89 -23.07
N ILE A 61 15.09 -7.06 -22.03
CA ILE A 61 14.77 -7.94 -20.91
C ILE A 61 13.50 -7.46 -20.21
N LYS A 62 13.36 -6.15 -19.95
CA LYS A 62 12.14 -5.60 -19.33
C LYS A 62 10.90 -5.78 -20.19
N LYS A 63 10.99 -5.59 -21.50
CA LYS A 63 9.89 -5.86 -22.43
C LYS A 63 9.38 -7.29 -22.28
N GLU A 64 10.28 -8.26 -22.25
CA GLU A 64 9.90 -9.67 -22.03
C GLU A 64 9.32 -9.93 -20.64
N GLU A 65 9.87 -9.32 -19.59
CA GLU A 65 9.32 -9.41 -18.22
C GLU A 65 7.88 -8.87 -18.16
N LEU A 66 7.61 -7.71 -18.75
CA LEU A 66 6.29 -7.11 -18.83
C LEU A 66 5.31 -8.00 -19.60
N ARG A 67 5.75 -8.58 -20.72
CA ARG A 67 4.95 -9.51 -21.51
C ARG A 67 4.57 -10.75 -20.70
N LYS A 68 5.52 -11.37 -19.97
CA LYS A 68 5.26 -12.54 -19.12
C LYS A 68 4.25 -12.20 -18.02
N LYS A 69 4.42 -11.06 -17.35
CA LYS A 69 3.50 -10.60 -16.30
C LYS A 69 2.08 -10.39 -16.83
N ALA A 70 1.95 -9.85 -18.05
CA ALA A 70 0.63 -9.69 -18.68
C ALA A 70 -0.04 -11.03 -19.00
N VAL A 71 0.73 -12.02 -19.45
CA VAL A 71 0.23 -13.38 -19.69
C VAL A 71 -0.23 -14.03 -18.37
N GLU A 72 0.60 -13.97 -17.33
CA GLU A 72 0.26 -14.49 -16.00
C GLU A 72 -1.00 -13.83 -15.43
N TRP A 73 -1.13 -12.51 -15.60
CA TRP A 73 -2.33 -11.80 -15.18
C TRP A 73 -3.58 -12.28 -15.94
N ASN A 74 -3.47 -12.47 -17.26
CA ASN A 74 -4.58 -12.99 -18.05
C ASN A 74 -4.99 -14.40 -17.58
N GLU A 75 -4.03 -15.30 -17.39
CA GLU A 75 -4.27 -16.66 -16.88
C GLU A 75 -4.91 -16.64 -15.48
N PHE A 76 -4.43 -15.76 -14.59
CA PHE A 76 -5.02 -15.57 -13.28
C PHE A 76 -6.48 -15.08 -13.38
N THR A 77 -6.76 -14.10 -14.22
CA THR A 77 -8.13 -13.57 -14.39
C THR A 77 -9.10 -14.54 -15.06
N ASP A 78 -8.60 -15.44 -15.91
CA ASP A 78 -9.42 -16.47 -16.57
C ASP A 78 -9.74 -17.62 -15.60
N SER A 79 -8.75 -18.03 -14.79
CA SER A 79 -8.91 -19.07 -13.78
C SER A 79 -9.69 -18.62 -12.54
N HIS A 80 -9.62 -17.34 -12.15
CA HIS A 80 -10.26 -16.82 -10.94
C HIS A 80 -11.40 -15.86 -11.28
N ARG A 81 -12.63 -16.28 -10.98
CA ARG A 81 -13.79 -15.44 -11.25
C ARG A 81 -13.83 -14.27 -10.27
N LYS A 82 -14.22 -13.08 -10.74
CA LYS A 82 -14.52 -11.96 -9.84
C LYS A 82 -15.54 -12.38 -8.77
N GLY A 83 -15.17 -12.22 -7.50
CA GLY A 83 -16.02 -12.52 -6.35
C GLY A 83 -15.95 -13.97 -5.85
N GLU A 84 -15.06 -14.81 -6.38
CA GLU A 84 -14.87 -16.19 -5.90
C GLU A 84 -14.49 -16.27 -4.41
N GLY A 85 -13.79 -15.28 -3.88
CA GLY A 85 -13.46 -15.19 -2.44
C GLY A 85 -14.60 -14.68 -1.54
N ASN A 86 -15.64 -14.06 -2.10
CA ASN A 86 -16.78 -13.50 -1.34
C ASN A 86 -18.08 -14.25 -1.65
N MET A 87 -18.07 -15.57 -1.46
CA MET A 87 -19.27 -16.40 -1.66
C MET A 87 -20.21 -16.43 -0.45
N MET A 88 -19.72 -16.12 0.76
CA MET A 88 -20.49 -16.23 2.01
C MET A 88 -21.31 -14.98 2.37
N ASN A 89 -21.01 -13.80 1.79
CA ASN A 89 -21.79 -12.57 1.99
C ASN A 89 -22.64 -12.27 0.75
N ARG A 90 -23.36 -13.29 0.25
CA ARG A 90 -24.35 -13.16 -0.83
C ARG A 90 -25.77 -13.26 -0.25
N GLY A 91 -26.09 -12.40 0.73
CA GLY A 91 -27.44 -12.24 1.27
C GLY A 91 -27.86 -13.32 2.27
#